data_AF-A0AAV3JC67-F1
#
_entry.id   AF-A0AAV3JC67-F1
#
_cell.length_a   1.000
_cell.length_b   1.000
_cell.length_c   1.000
_cell.angle_alpha   90.00
_cell.angle_beta   90.00
_cell.angle_gamma   90.00
#
_symmetry.space_group_name_H-M   'P 1'
#
loop_
_entity.id
_entity.type
_entity.pdbx_description
1 polymer ?
#
loop_
_entity_poly.entity_id
_entity_poly.type
_entity_poly.pdbx_seq_one_letter_code
_entity_poly.pdbx_strand_id
1 'polypeptide(L)'
;MPRYWITLDKNIIWDYPKQFVDKKLKKDGIIKTYPYNTDISEISDLIEEYIQTDQEELFQKHFEKDLWGLANILKAADRRIGIRRLLLLGKKTKNRSALLVIEKRL
;
A
#
# COMPACT_ATOMS: atom_id res chain seq x y z
N MET A 1 16.43 -11.55 5.90
CA MET A 1 15.13 -11.51 5.20
C MET A 1 14.90 -10.10 4.70
N PRO A 2 14.50 -9.90 3.43
CA PRO A 2 14.21 -8.57 2.89
C PRO A 2 13.12 -7.86 3.72
N ARG A 3 13.29 -6.56 3.91
CA ARG A 3 12.36 -5.69 4.63
C ARG A 3 12.03 -4.52 3.73
N TYR A 4 10.74 -4.20 3.65
CA TYR A 4 10.26 -3.01 2.95
C TYR A 4 9.62 -2.07 3.96
N TRP A 5 9.93 -0.79 3.83
CA TRP A 5 9.31 0.23 4.67
C TRP A 5 9.14 1.53 3.91
N ILE A 6 8.10 2.28 4.29
CA ILE A 6 7.86 3.65 3.81
C ILE A 6 7.98 4.57 5.00
N THR A 7 8.66 5.70 4.80
CA THR A 7 8.77 6.75 5.81
C THR A 7 8.08 8.04 5.38
N LEU A 8 7.58 8.78 6.37
CA LEU A 8 7.09 10.14 6.24
C LEU A 8 7.72 10.95 7.38
N ASP A 9 8.44 12.02 7.06
CA ASP A 9 9.16 12.85 8.03
C ASP A 9 10.01 12.03 9.03
N LYS A 10 10.78 11.05 8.53
CA LYS A 10 11.62 10.12 9.32
C LYS A 10 10.84 9.10 10.18
N ASN A 11 9.51 9.13 10.18
CA ASN A 11 8.69 8.13 10.86
C ASN A 11 8.29 7.01 9.90
N ILE A 12 8.40 5.76 10.33
CA ILE A 12 7.95 4.60 9.53
C ILE A 12 6.42 4.53 9.57
N ILE A 13 5.78 4.74 8.42
CA ILE A 13 4.32 4.71 8.28
C ILE A 13 3.81 3.37 7.72
N TRP A 14 4.68 2.58 7.12
CA TRP A 14 4.37 1.24 6.62
C TRP A 14 5.62 0.37 6.71
N ASP A 15 5.50 -0.85 7.21
CA ASP A 15 6.63 -1.76 7.47
C ASP A 15 6.23 -3.23 7.28
N TYR A 16 6.81 -3.84 6.26
CA TYR A 16 6.78 -5.28 6.05
C TYR A 16 8.15 -5.88 6.40
N PRO A 17 8.22 -6.92 7.25
CA PRO A 17 7.08 -7.71 7.74
C PRO A 17 6.46 -7.19 9.04
N LYS A 18 7.08 -6.23 9.74
CA LYS A 18 6.82 -5.94 11.17
C LYS A 18 5.34 -5.74 11.51
N GLN A 19 4.57 -5.05 10.67
CA GLN A 19 3.15 -4.77 10.93
C GLN A 19 2.20 -5.93 10.58
N PHE A 20 2.74 -7.02 10.03
CA PHE A 20 2.01 -8.13 9.43
C PHE A 20 2.39 -9.50 10.01
N VAL A 21 3.45 -9.59 10.84
CA VAL A 21 3.88 -10.85 11.49
C VAL A 21 2.81 -11.47 12.39
N ASP A 22 2.10 -10.65 13.18
CA ASP A 22 1.10 -11.15 14.15
C ASP A 22 -0.33 -11.20 13.59
N LYS A 23 -0.53 -10.63 12.40
CA LYS A 23 -1.82 -10.75 11.71
C LYS A 23 -1.83 -12.13 11.07
N LYS A 24 -2.54 -13.07 11.69
CA LYS A 24 -3.02 -14.27 11.00
C LYS A 24 -3.81 -13.81 9.78
N LEU A 25 -3.14 -13.64 8.64
CA LEU A 25 -3.77 -13.45 7.35
C LEU A 25 -4.48 -14.76 7.06
N LYS A 26 -5.72 -14.88 7.53
CA LYS A 26 -6.62 -15.98 7.18
C LYS A 26 -6.95 -15.83 5.70
N LYS A 27 -6.11 -16.39 4.84
CA LYS A 27 -6.49 -16.73 3.48
C LYS A 27 -6.98 -18.18 3.54
N ASP A 28 -8.26 -18.40 3.23
CA ASP A 28 -8.85 -19.73 3.05
C ASP A 28 -8.68 -20.71 4.23
N GLY A 29 -8.74 -20.22 5.47
CA GLY A 29 -8.65 -21.07 6.67
C GLY A 29 -7.25 -21.60 6.99
N ILE A 30 -6.25 -21.31 6.15
CA ILE A 30 -4.85 -21.71 6.38
C ILE A 30 -4.19 -20.66 7.27
N ILE A 31 -3.75 -21.07 8.46
CA ILE A 31 -2.86 -20.28 9.30
C ILE A 31 -1.50 -20.28 8.59
N LYS A 32 -1.21 -19.26 7.78
CA LYS A 32 0.14 -19.04 7.26
C LYS A 32 1.05 -18.72 8.45
N THR A 33 1.67 -19.75 9.02
CA THR A 33 2.80 -19.59 9.93
C THR A 33 3.99 -19.14 9.11
N TYR A 34 4.67 -18.11 9.62
CA TYR A 34 5.99 -17.67 9.17
C TYR A 34 6.91 -18.87 8.83
N PRO A 35 7.70 -18.83 7.74
CA PRO A 35 8.00 -17.69 6.88
C PRO A 35 7.19 -17.68 5.58
N TYR A 36 6.69 -16.50 5.26
CA TYR A 36 5.94 -16.18 4.05
C TYR A 36 6.84 -16.26 2.80
N ASN A 37 6.79 -17.39 2.09
CA ASN A 37 7.70 -17.69 0.98
C ASN A 37 7.47 -16.84 -0.29
N THR A 38 6.27 -16.30 -0.51
CA THR A 38 5.91 -15.58 -1.76
C THR A 38 5.63 -14.09 -1.58
N ASP A 39 5.37 -13.63 -0.35
CA ASP A 39 4.91 -12.27 -0.07
C ASP A 39 5.85 -11.17 -0.59
N ILE A 40 7.18 -11.40 -0.58
CA ILE A 40 8.16 -10.41 -1.10
C ILE A 40 8.02 -10.27 -2.62
N SER A 41 7.87 -11.38 -3.34
CA SER A 41 7.63 -11.36 -4.78
C SER A 41 6.28 -10.74 -5.08
N GLU A 42 5.23 -11.07 -4.32
CA GLU A 42 3.89 -10.49 -4.49
C GLU A 42 3.86 -8.97 -4.24
N ILE A 43 4.62 -8.47 -3.25
CA ILE A 43 4.78 -7.03 -3.03
C ILE A 43 5.52 -6.39 -4.21
N SER A 44 6.55 -7.05 -4.75
CA SER A 44 7.30 -6.54 -5.89
C SER A 44 6.43 -6.47 -7.15
N ASP A 45 5.66 -7.53 -7.43
CA ASP A 45 4.70 -7.58 -8.54
C ASP A 45 3.65 -6.46 -8.42
N LEU A 46 3.15 -6.20 -7.20
CA LEU A 46 2.19 -5.12 -6.94
C LEU A 46 2.79 -3.73 -7.24
N ILE A 47 4.06 -3.51 -6.87
CA ILE A 47 4.76 -2.25 -7.14
C ILE A 47 4.99 -2.09 -8.64
N GLU A 48 5.41 -3.16 -9.33
CA GLU A 48 5.59 -3.17 -10.77
C GLU A 48 4.29 -2.85 -11.51
N GLU A 49 3.21 -3.54 -11.15
CA GLU A 49 1.87 -3.28 -11.68
C GLU A 49 1.45 -1.81 -11.46
N TYR A 50 1.72 -1.25 -10.28
CA TYR A 50 1.40 0.13 -9.96
C TYR A 50 2.18 1.13 -10.83
N ILE A 51 3.48 0.89 -11.04
CA ILE A 51 4.33 1.76 -11.85
C ILE A 51 3.90 1.72 -13.32
N GLN A 52 3.58 0.53 -13.84
CA GLN A 52 3.14 0.32 -15.22
C GLN A 52 1.71 0.81 -15.51
N THR A 53 0.92 1.12 -14.47
CA THR A 53 -0.45 1.62 -14.67
C THR A 53 -0.46 3.08 -15.14
N ASP A 54 -1.18 3.34 -16.23
CA ASP A 54 -1.34 4.66 -16.82
C ASP A 54 -2.10 5.65 -15.93
N GLN A 55 -1.79 6.94 -16.08
CA GLN A 55 -2.36 8.01 -15.25
C GLN A 55 -3.90 8.10 -15.30
N GLU A 56 -4.49 7.79 -16.44
CA GLU A 56 -5.94 7.86 -16.65
C GLU A 56 -6.68 6.80 -15.82
N GLU A 57 -6.09 5.60 -15.74
CA GLU A 57 -6.66 4.44 -15.06
C GLU A 57 -6.25 4.36 -13.59
N LEU A 58 -5.04 4.82 -13.25
CA LEU A 58 -4.39 4.66 -11.94
C LEU A 58 -5.30 4.98 -10.76
N PHE A 59 -6.04 6.08 -10.85
CA PHE A 59 -6.88 6.52 -9.75
C PHE A 59 -8.02 5.52 -9.47
N GLN A 60 -8.65 5.02 -10.53
CA GLN A 60 -9.82 4.13 -10.45
C GLN A 60 -9.44 2.66 -10.26
N LYS A 61 -8.24 2.27 -10.71
CA LYS A 61 -7.77 0.89 -10.65
C LYS A 61 -7.83 0.32 -9.23
N HIS A 62 -8.46 -0.84 -9.11
CA HIS A 62 -8.40 -1.68 -7.92
C HIS A 62 -7.25 -2.67 -8.07
N PHE A 63 -6.34 -2.69 -7.09
CA PHE A 63 -5.21 -3.61 -7.07
C PHE A 63 -5.59 -4.84 -6.25
N GLU A 64 -6.11 -5.88 -6.91
CA GLU A 64 -6.66 -7.09 -6.29
C GLU A 64 -5.67 -7.79 -5.35
N LYS A 65 -4.37 -7.69 -5.64
CA LYS A 65 -3.29 -8.32 -4.86
C LYS A 65 -2.75 -7.43 -3.73
N ASP A 66 -3.35 -6.26 -3.47
CA ASP A 66 -2.91 -5.39 -2.38
C ASP A 66 -3.40 -5.88 -1.00
N LEU A 67 -2.72 -6.91 -0.48
CA LEU A 67 -3.00 -7.49 0.84
C LEU A 67 -2.45 -6.65 1.99
N TRP A 68 -1.58 -5.68 1.71
CA TRP A 68 -0.85 -4.90 2.71
C TRP A 68 -1.31 -3.44 2.80
N GLY A 69 -2.29 -3.04 1.98
CA GLY A 69 -2.76 -1.65 1.89
C GLY A 69 -1.71 -0.70 1.34
N LEU A 70 -0.77 -1.20 0.52
CA LEU A 70 0.32 -0.42 -0.04
C LEU A 70 -0.20 0.55 -1.12
N ALA A 71 -1.14 0.12 -1.96
CA ALA A 71 -1.57 0.88 -3.15
C ALA A 71 -2.15 2.25 -2.78
N ASN A 72 -2.93 2.35 -1.70
CA ASN A 72 -3.49 3.63 -1.26
C ASN A 72 -2.42 4.59 -0.72
N ILE A 73 -1.32 4.08 -0.14
CA ILE A 73 -0.18 4.90 0.31
C ILE A 73 0.57 5.43 -0.92
N LEU A 74 0.79 4.58 -1.92
CA LEU A 74 1.39 4.98 -3.19
C LEU A 74 0.52 6.04 -3.90
N LYS A 75 -0.79 5.80 -4.05
CA LYS A 75 -1.74 6.78 -4.62
C LYS A 75 -1.72 8.10 -3.86
N ALA A 76 -1.63 8.04 -2.53
CA ALA A 76 -1.53 9.24 -1.71
C ALA A 76 -0.25 10.02 -1.96
N ALA A 77 0.88 9.37 -2.25
CA ALA A 77 2.16 10.04 -2.53
C ALA A 77 2.32 10.50 -4.00
N ASP A 78 1.62 9.85 -4.94
CA ASP A 78 1.84 9.98 -6.39
C ASP A 78 1.38 11.34 -6.96
N ARG A 79 2.28 12.04 -7.64
CA ARG A 79 2.02 13.37 -8.24
C ARG A 79 1.15 13.29 -9.51
N ARG A 80 1.04 12.14 -10.16
CA ARG A 80 0.08 11.90 -11.25
C ARG A 80 -1.37 12.06 -10.77
N ILE A 81 -1.60 11.86 -9.47
CA ILE A 81 -2.88 12.13 -8.80
C ILE A 81 -2.87 13.56 -8.25
N GLY A 82 -3.59 14.43 -8.94
CA GLY A 82 -3.77 15.84 -8.54
C GLY A 82 -4.66 16.02 -7.29
N ILE A 83 -4.62 17.23 -6.71
CA ILE A 83 -5.25 17.58 -5.42
C ILE A 83 -6.74 17.22 -5.37
N ARG A 84 -7.51 17.47 -6.43
CA ARG A 84 -8.95 17.13 -6.47
C ARG A 84 -9.20 15.63 -6.26
N ARG A 85 -8.45 14.78 -6.95
CA ARG A 85 -8.53 13.31 -6.82
C ARG A 85 -7.97 12.86 -5.47
N LEU A 86 -6.94 13.52 -4.96
CA LEU A 86 -6.36 13.25 -3.65
C LEU A 86 -7.37 13.48 -2.51
N LEU A 87 -8.13 14.58 -2.55
CA LEU A 87 -9.21 14.86 -1.60
C LEU A 87 -10.32 13.80 -1.65
N LEU A 88 -10.65 13.29 -2.84
CA LEU A 88 -11.59 12.18 -2.99
C LEU A 88 -11.04 10.87 -2.40
N LEU A 89 -9.75 10.59 -2.57
CA LEU A 89 -9.10 9.44 -1.95
C LEU A 89 -9.19 9.52 -0.43
N GLY A 90 -8.90 10.69 0.15
CA GLY A 90 -8.95 10.91 1.61
C GLY A 90 -10.34 10.66 2.21
N LYS A 91 -11.41 11.00 1.49
CA LYS A 91 -12.79 10.74 1.94
C LYS A 91 -13.18 9.25 1.87
N LYS A 92 -12.55 8.47 1.00
CA LYS A 92 -12.92 7.07 0.74
C LYS A 92 -12.06 6.06 1.49
N THR A 93 -10.78 6.36 1.70
CA THR A 93 -9.83 5.42 2.27
C THR A 93 -9.92 5.35 3.79
N LYS A 94 -9.77 4.14 4.36
CA LYS A 94 -9.57 3.92 5.80
C LYS A 94 -8.11 3.68 6.16
N ASN A 95 -7.21 3.75 5.18
CA ASN A 95 -5.78 3.52 5.37
C ASN A 95 -5.16 4.72 6.08
N ARG A 96 -4.79 4.55 7.35
CA ARG A 96 -4.19 5.60 8.20
C ARG A 96 -2.90 6.17 7.61
N SER A 97 -2.03 5.32 7.09
CA SER A 97 -0.76 5.74 6.49
C SER A 97 -0.98 6.58 5.23
N ALA A 98 -1.98 6.23 4.41
CA ALA A 98 -2.37 7.03 3.26
C ALA A 98 -2.94 8.40 3.68
N LEU A 99 -3.77 8.45 4.73
CA LEU A 99 -4.32 9.70 5.26
C LEU A 99 -3.22 10.65 5.76
N LEU A 100 -2.20 10.13 6.45
CA LEU A 100 -1.03 10.93 6.87
C LEU A 100 -0.29 11.54 5.68
N VAL A 101 -0.10 10.77 4.61
CA VAL A 101 0.56 11.26 3.38
C VAL A 101 -0.31 12.30 2.66
N ILE A 102 -1.64 12.10 2.63
CA ILE A 102 -2.58 13.07 2.06
C ILE A 102 -2.50 14.40 2.81
N GLU A 103 -2.59 14.37 4.15
CA GLU A 103 -2.52 15.56 5.00
C GLU A 103 -1.22 16.34 4.77
N LYS A 104 -0.09 15.64 4.60
CA LYS A 104 1.21 16.29 4.31
C LYS A 104 1.30 16.91 2.92
N ARG A 105 0.52 16.41 1.96
CA ARG A 105 0.53 16.88 0.56
C ARG A 105 -0.42 18.05 0.31
N LEU A 106 -1.43 18.22 1.15
CA LEU A 106 -2.38 19.33 1.12
C LEU A 106 -1.73 20.58 1.74
#